data_AF-A0ABD1IYI1-F1
#
_entry.id   AF-A0ABD1IYI1-F1
#
_cell.length_a   1.000
_cell.length_b   1.000
_cell.length_c   1.000
_cell.angle_alpha   90.00
_cell.angle_beta   90.00
_cell.angle_gamma   90.00
#
_symmetry.space_group_name_H-M   'P 1'
#
loop_
_entity.id
_entity.type
_entity.pdbx_description
1 polymer ?
#
loop_
_entity_poly.entity_id
_entity_poly.type
_entity_poly.pdbx_seq_one_letter_code
_entity_poly.pdbx_strand_id
1 'polypeptide(L)'
;MCLQSILSTVELYQLAGLVQKVDQRLPVSNEYLLLSGGAREGVLDLNPEELGDYAKGVDFDLDFTLLVPAIKLHDRNQPITLDMRQSAPCHSWLSLRLCDSAMLARWRTCCEDEAQGSPNGDGRENGDIGNGGGGVGGGGGGGVGVPRGALPSLQSSPQSLDGCYFSPTLVTDWFWEVVGVAVEELKRNPQRGIPVPDRVERNGPVTTLVLTAGTSRVLYDLLPVVSFRGWPAVAQGWLTTNHFWDGKITEEEAISGFYLLPCCSPRGGRPDREWRLAFSRSEVQLKKCVPYPAAQAFQAAKAVLSRLLSRPRTGLSLYHLRALLFWACDRLPAAYLGCPDRETPARLLLGLLDDLAHCILGKNCPNYFLPQCNMLEHLTDGAALLAARKLAHLRSDPAEHLRAALEQARQASRLKKEAAGMAGAANGHGGGGAGTCPSPGSPGGASGLSPQDDRLAQRLQQLVTENPGKSISVFLNPDDVTRPHFRIDDKFF
;
A
#
# COMPACT_ATOMS: atom_id res chain seq x y z
N MET A 1 15.82 6.46 18.61
CA MET A 1 15.07 6.51 17.33
C MET A 1 13.65 6.04 17.63
N CYS A 2 12.59 6.85 17.52
CA CYS A 2 12.53 8.30 17.34
C CYS A 2 11.14 8.80 17.76
N LEU A 3 11.08 9.87 18.56
CA LEU A 3 9.90 10.69 18.83
C LEU A 3 9.19 11.18 17.55
N GLN A 4 9.89 11.17 16.42
CA GLN A 4 9.39 11.60 15.12
C GLN A 4 8.24 10.74 14.57
N SER A 5 7.99 9.54 15.11
CA SER A 5 6.97 8.62 14.58
C SER A 5 5.53 8.86 15.06
N ILE A 6 5.27 9.75 16.03
CA ILE A 6 3.90 10.02 16.52
C ILE A 6 3.37 11.40 16.15
N LEU A 7 4.22 12.43 15.98
CA LEU A 7 3.79 13.71 15.39
C LEU A 7 3.09 13.44 14.04
N SER A 8 3.83 12.78 13.15
CA SER A 8 3.43 11.89 12.08
C SER A 8 1.95 11.47 11.98
N THR A 9 1.42 10.82 13.02
CA THR A 9 0.17 10.07 12.93
C THR A 9 -1.04 10.96 13.17
N VAL A 10 -1.00 11.82 14.20
CA VAL A 10 -2.07 12.81 14.48
C VAL A 10 -2.17 13.83 13.35
N GLU A 11 -1.03 14.21 12.78
CA GLU A 11 -0.88 15.21 11.73
C GLU A 11 -1.40 14.73 10.36
N LEU A 12 -1.12 13.49 9.97
CA LEU A 12 -1.66 12.91 8.73
C LEU A 12 -3.19 12.78 8.77
N TYR A 13 -3.74 12.48 9.95
CA TYR A 13 -5.20 12.39 10.13
C TYR A 13 -5.88 13.76 10.07
N GLN A 14 -5.22 14.83 10.49
CA GLN A 14 -5.71 16.18 10.28
C GLN A 14 -5.71 16.56 8.79
N LEU A 15 -4.69 16.14 8.03
CA LEU A 15 -4.71 16.29 6.57
C LEU A 15 -5.87 15.51 5.93
N ALA A 16 -6.13 14.28 6.37
CA ALA A 16 -7.29 13.51 5.91
C ALA A 16 -8.62 14.20 6.29
N GLY A 17 -8.67 14.87 7.45
CA GLY A 17 -9.76 15.77 7.84
C GLY A 17 -9.93 16.97 6.92
N LEU A 18 -8.83 17.56 6.48
CA LEU A 18 -8.83 18.68 5.52
C LEU A 18 -9.31 18.22 4.13
N VAL A 19 -8.84 17.06 3.66
CA VAL A 19 -9.34 16.42 2.43
C VAL A 19 -10.86 16.20 2.51
N GLN A 20 -11.37 15.73 3.67
CA GLN A 20 -12.80 15.59 3.89
C GLN A 20 -13.54 16.93 3.90
N LYS A 21 -12.96 18.01 4.44
CA LYS A 21 -13.55 19.35 4.40
C LYS A 21 -13.64 19.90 2.97
N VAL A 22 -12.63 19.65 2.15
CA VAL A 22 -12.53 20.18 0.78
C VAL A 22 -13.60 19.58 -0.14
N ASP A 23 -13.83 18.26 -0.10
CA ASP A 23 -14.68 17.59 -1.10
C ASP A 23 -15.79 16.69 -0.52
N GLN A 24 -15.76 16.39 0.78
CA GLN A 24 -16.78 15.65 1.53
C GLN A 24 -17.10 14.22 1.06
N ARG A 25 -16.40 13.70 0.03
CA ARG A 25 -16.66 12.34 -0.48
C ARG A 25 -16.18 11.22 0.44
N LEU A 26 -15.10 11.42 1.21
CA LEU A 26 -14.63 10.39 2.13
C LEU A 26 -15.70 10.09 3.20
N PRO A 27 -15.68 8.90 3.81
CA PRO A 27 -16.53 8.60 4.96
C PRO A 27 -16.23 9.57 6.12
N VAL A 28 -17.29 10.13 6.72
CA VAL A 28 -17.20 11.04 7.89
C VAL A 28 -16.51 10.37 9.08
N SER A 29 -16.80 9.09 9.30
CA SER A 29 -16.09 8.22 10.24
C SER A 29 -15.27 7.22 9.44
N ASN A 30 -13.94 7.31 9.54
CA ASN A 30 -13.04 6.49 8.74
C ASN A 30 -12.05 5.71 9.63
N GLU A 31 -11.78 4.48 9.22
CA GLU A 31 -10.82 3.58 9.88
C GLU A 31 -9.58 3.50 8.99
N TYR A 32 -8.61 4.36 9.26
CA TYR A 32 -7.37 4.39 8.51
C TYR A 32 -6.42 3.30 8.99
N LEU A 33 -5.65 2.72 8.06
CA LEU A 33 -4.57 1.78 8.38
C LEU A 33 -3.22 2.41 8.03
N LEU A 34 -2.43 2.74 9.06
CA LEU A 34 -1.08 3.24 8.92
C LEU A 34 -0.09 2.08 9.03
N LEU A 35 0.69 1.86 7.98
CA LEU A 35 1.69 0.80 7.90
C LEU A 35 3.09 1.41 8.06
N SER A 36 3.94 0.73 8.84
CA SER A 36 5.36 1.10 8.96
C SER A 36 6.14 0.67 7.72
N GLY A 37 6.81 1.63 7.09
CA GLY A 37 7.49 1.50 5.79
C GLY A 37 6.66 2.07 4.64
N GLY A 38 7.35 2.51 3.60
CA GLY A 38 6.78 3.02 2.35
C GLY A 38 6.44 1.90 1.38
N ALA A 39 5.66 2.23 0.36
CA ALA A 39 5.30 1.27 -0.69
C ALA A 39 6.54 0.71 -1.41
N ARG A 40 7.60 1.52 -1.53
CA ARG A 40 8.88 1.16 -2.16
C ARG A 40 9.65 0.09 -1.36
N GLU A 41 9.40 0.00 -0.06
CA GLU A 41 9.95 -1.06 0.79
C GLU A 41 9.08 -2.34 0.77
N GLY A 42 8.15 -2.43 -0.18
CA GLY A 42 7.28 -3.57 -0.37
C GLY A 42 6.31 -3.79 0.78
N VAL A 43 5.85 -2.72 1.44
CA VAL A 43 4.82 -2.82 2.50
C VAL A 43 3.48 -3.30 1.94
N LEU A 44 3.18 -2.96 0.69
CA LEU A 44 2.05 -3.45 -0.08
C LEU A 44 2.55 -4.16 -1.34
N ASP A 45 1.71 -5.00 -1.93
CA ASP A 45 1.96 -5.61 -3.24
C ASP A 45 1.66 -4.62 -4.37
N LEU A 46 2.53 -3.62 -4.51
CA LEU A 46 2.51 -2.65 -5.59
C LEU A 46 3.66 -2.89 -6.55
N ASN A 47 3.44 -2.57 -7.83
CA ASN A 47 4.49 -2.63 -8.85
C ASN A 47 5.59 -1.60 -8.54
N PRO A 48 6.84 -2.02 -8.24
CA PRO A 48 7.91 -1.09 -7.91
C PRO A 48 8.21 -0.08 -9.01
N GLU A 49 7.93 -0.39 -10.28
CA GLU A 49 8.24 0.51 -11.41
C GLU A 49 7.39 1.79 -11.41
N GLU A 50 6.21 1.77 -10.78
CA GLU A 50 5.28 2.90 -10.73
C GLU A 50 5.53 3.84 -9.53
N LEU A 51 6.41 3.46 -8.61
CA LEU A 51 6.56 4.12 -7.32
C LEU A 51 7.63 5.24 -7.30
N GLY A 52 8.11 5.73 -8.45
CA GLY A 52 9.12 6.81 -8.50
C GLY A 52 10.44 6.49 -7.78
N ASP A 53 11.44 7.38 -7.83
CA ASP A 53 12.86 7.06 -7.53
C ASP A 53 13.38 7.38 -6.14
N TYR A 54 12.47 7.57 -5.18
CA TYR A 54 12.80 7.84 -3.78
C TYR A 54 13.70 6.76 -3.16
N ALA A 55 14.81 7.20 -2.56
CA ALA A 55 15.78 6.36 -1.89
C ALA A 55 15.93 6.76 -0.40
N LYS A 56 15.85 5.77 0.49
CA LYS A 56 16.05 5.95 1.93
C LYS A 56 17.46 6.47 2.23
N GLY A 57 17.56 7.40 3.17
CA GLY A 57 18.76 8.14 3.52
C GLY A 57 19.04 9.34 2.60
N VAL A 58 18.78 9.20 1.30
CA VAL A 58 18.99 10.29 0.32
C VAL A 58 17.81 11.24 0.29
N ASP A 59 16.59 10.73 0.18
CA ASP A 59 15.38 11.53 0.02
C ASP A 59 14.55 11.60 1.32
N PHE A 60 14.54 10.52 2.09
CA PHE A 60 13.77 10.41 3.33
C PHE A 60 14.48 9.53 4.36
N ASP A 61 14.20 9.74 5.64
CA ASP A 61 14.73 8.95 6.75
C ASP A 61 13.75 7.90 7.24
N LEU A 62 12.48 8.27 7.25
CA LEU A 62 11.35 7.47 7.70
C LEU A 62 10.29 7.47 6.62
N ASP A 63 9.57 6.37 6.55
CA ASP A 63 8.55 6.14 5.54
C ASP A 63 7.37 5.38 6.13
N PHE A 64 6.17 5.78 5.69
CA PHE A 64 4.92 5.16 6.09
C PHE A 64 3.98 5.07 4.90
N THR A 65 3.07 4.11 4.94
CA THR A 65 2.00 3.97 3.95
C THR A 65 0.66 4.06 4.66
N LEU A 66 -0.19 5.02 4.28
CA LEU A 66 -1.54 5.16 4.80
C LEU A 66 -2.55 4.67 3.77
N LEU A 67 -3.34 3.65 4.15
CA LEU A 67 -4.54 3.29 3.40
C LEU A 67 -5.68 4.21 3.80
N VAL A 68 -6.24 4.93 2.81
CA VAL A 68 -7.32 5.89 2.97
C VAL A 68 -8.59 5.33 2.35
N PRO A 69 -9.54 4.81 3.14
CA PRO A 69 -10.77 4.26 2.56
C PRO A 69 -11.60 5.36 1.89
N ALA A 70 -11.66 5.32 0.57
CA ALA A 70 -12.55 6.14 -0.25
C ALA A 70 -14.01 5.66 -0.07
N ILE A 71 -14.20 4.34 -0.04
CA ILE A 71 -15.47 3.71 0.28
C ILE A 71 -15.23 2.68 1.39
N LYS A 72 -16.16 2.63 2.34
CA LYS A 72 -16.21 1.64 3.42
C LYS A 72 -17.47 0.81 3.25
N LEU A 73 -17.30 -0.46 2.94
CA LEU A 73 -18.38 -1.40 2.70
C LEU A 73 -18.54 -2.28 3.94
N HIS A 74 -19.71 -2.18 4.58
CA HIS A 74 -20.05 -2.82 5.85
C HIS A 74 -21.25 -3.76 5.72
N ASP A 75 -21.36 -4.70 6.66
CA ASP A 75 -22.41 -5.71 6.91
C ASP A 75 -23.87 -5.22 6.98
N ARG A 76 -24.24 -4.08 6.40
CA ARG A 76 -25.66 -3.68 6.26
C ARG A 76 -26.44 -4.54 5.26
N ASN A 77 -26.01 -5.78 5.00
CA ASN A 77 -26.57 -6.65 3.95
C ASN A 77 -26.64 -5.95 2.58
N GLN A 78 -25.77 -4.97 2.29
CA GLN A 78 -25.69 -4.37 0.96
C GLN A 78 -24.94 -5.38 0.07
N PRO A 79 -25.61 -6.00 -0.91
CA PRO A 79 -24.95 -6.93 -1.79
C PRO A 79 -23.93 -6.18 -2.62
N ILE A 80 -22.65 -6.55 -2.52
CA ILE A 80 -21.59 -6.02 -3.36
C ILE A 80 -21.18 -7.10 -4.34
N THR A 81 -20.98 -6.72 -5.60
CA THR A 81 -20.52 -7.64 -6.62
C THR A 81 -19.08 -7.30 -6.96
N LEU A 82 -18.18 -8.18 -6.52
CA LEU A 82 -16.82 -8.27 -7.03
C LEU A 82 -16.86 -9.15 -8.28
N ASP A 83 -16.77 -8.53 -9.45
CA ASP A 83 -16.72 -9.25 -10.72
C ASP A 83 -15.28 -9.66 -11.00
N MET A 84 -15.01 -10.96 -10.97
CA MET A 84 -13.68 -11.52 -11.23
C MET A 84 -13.63 -12.26 -12.58
N ARG A 85 -14.73 -12.29 -13.35
CA ARG A 85 -14.85 -13.10 -14.58
C ARG A 85 -13.88 -12.67 -15.68
N GLN A 86 -13.55 -11.38 -15.70
CA GLN A 86 -12.70 -10.75 -16.70
C GLN A 86 -11.35 -10.27 -16.12
N SER A 87 -11.03 -10.69 -14.89
CA SER A 87 -9.85 -10.23 -14.17
C SER A 87 -8.85 -11.36 -13.95
N ALA A 88 -7.56 -11.01 -13.92
CA ALA A 88 -6.52 -11.95 -13.48
C ALA A 88 -6.74 -12.39 -12.02
N PRO A 89 -6.18 -13.51 -11.56
CA PRO A 89 -6.19 -13.88 -10.15
C PRO A 89 -5.76 -12.71 -9.25
N CYS A 90 -6.40 -12.57 -8.08
CA CYS A 90 -6.22 -11.45 -7.13
C CYS A 90 -6.77 -10.09 -7.61
N HIS A 91 -7.36 -9.99 -8.80
CA HIS A 91 -7.98 -8.75 -9.30
C HIS A 91 -9.50 -8.89 -9.44
N SER A 92 -10.21 -7.77 -9.36
CA SER A 92 -11.65 -7.71 -9.54
C SER A 92 -12.12 -6.33 -9.99
N TRP A 93 -13.26 -6.28 -10.68
CA TRP A 93 -14.01 -5.06 -10.88
C TRP A 93 -15.04 -4.89 -9.77
N LEU A 94 -15.21 -3.65 -9.30
CA LEU A 94 -16.19 -3.32 -8.27
C LEU A 94 -17.41 -2.66 -8.89
N SER A 95 -18.57 -3.32 -8.83
CA SER A 95 -19.84 -2.73 -9.27
C SER A 95 -20.54 -2.02 -8.10
N LEU A 96 -20.85 -0.73 -8.25
CA LEU A 96 -21.58 0.05 -7.25
C LEU A 96 -23.09 0.04 -7.46
N ARG A 97 -23.60 -0.66 -8.48
CA ARG A 97 -25.03 -0.60 -8.88
C ARG A 97 -26.03 -0.96 -7.76
N LEU A 98 -25.60 -1.76 -6.79
CA LEU A 98 -26.41 -2.23 -5.66
C LEU A 98 -26.23 -1.35 -4.40
N CYS A 99 -25.35 -0.36 -4.46
CA CYS A 99 -25.18 0.64 -3.41
C CYS A 99 -26.35 1.65 -3.43
N ASP A 100 -26.53 2.36 -2.32
CA ASP A 100 -27.58 3.37 -2.23
C ASP A 100 -27.36 4.55 -3.20
N SER A 101 -28.45 5.25 -3.52
CA SER A 101 -28.42 6.38 -4.46
C SER A 101 -27.49 7.51 -4.02
N ALA A 102 -27.24 7.66 -2.71
CA ALA A 102 -26.35 8.70 -2.19
C ALA A 102 -24.88 8.36 -2.48
N MET A 103 -24.47 7.10 -2.32
CA MET A 103 -23.15 6.61 -2.71
C MET A 103 -22.94 6.71 -4.22
N LEU A 104 -23.94 6.29 -5.01
CA LEU A 104 -23.90 6.39 -6.47
C LEU A 104 -23.78 7.84 -6.95
N ALA A 105 -24.56 8.77 -6.38
CA ALA A 105 -24.48 10.18 -6.73
C ALA A 105 -23.11 10.78 -6.38
N ARG A 106 -22.57 10.41 -5.22
CA ARG A 106 -21.26 10.86 -4.71
C ARG A 106 -20.10 10.42 -5.60
N TRP A 107 -20.15 9.18 -6.09
CA TRP A 107 -19.08 8.55 -6.86
C TRP A 107 -19.35 8.48 -8.37
N ARG A 108 -20.40 9.16 -8.84
CA ARG A 108 -20.80 9.14 -10.26
C ARG A 108 -19.66 9.49 -11.22
N THR A 109 -18.82 10.46 -10.86
CA THR A 109 -17.68 10.90 -11.68
C THR A 109 -16.50 9.93 -11.67
N CYS A 110 -16.52 8.94 -10.78
CA CYS A 110 -15.54 7.87 -10.70
C CYS A 110 -16.16 6.51 -11.10
N CYS A 111 -17.31 6.53 -11.76
CA CYS A 111 -17.94 5.35 -12.33
C CYS A 111 -17.84 5.37 -13.85
N GLU A 112 -17.59 4.20 -14.44
CA GLU A 112 -17.69 4.00 -15.89
C GLU A 112 -18.88 3.11 -16.23
N ASP A 113 -19.60 3.47 -17.29
CA ASP A 113 -20.64 2.64 -17.90
C ASP A 113 -20.06 1.91 -19.12
N GLU A 114 -20.40 0.63 -19.27
CA GLU A 114 -20.03 -0.21 -20.45
C GLU A 114 -20.37 0.46 -21.80
N ALA A 115 -21.42 1.29 -21.83
CA ALA A 115 -21.95 1.87 -23.05
C ALA A 115 -21.08 2.96 -23.70
N GLN A 116 -20.05 3.49 -23.01
CA GLN A 116 -19.20 4.57 -23.55
C GLN A 116 -17.85 4.09 -24.09
N GLY A 117 -17.59 2.77 -24.10
CA GLY A 117 -16.34 2.16 -24.57
C GLY A 117 -16.26 1.86 -26.08
N SER A 118 -16.69 2.77 -26.96
CA SER A 118 -16.31 2.85 -28.38
C SER A 118 -16.91 4.13 -28.99
N PRO A 119 -16.10 5.04 -29.55
CA PRO A 119 -15.42 4.77 -30.82
C PRO A 119 -14.01 5.38 -30.92
N ASN A 120 -13.05 4.62 -31.44
CA ASN A 120 -11.98 5.06 -32.36
C ASN A 120 -10.93 3.94 -32.47
N GLY A 121 -11.28 2.91 -33.22
CA GLY A 121 -10.30 2.09 -33.92
C GLY A 121 -10.16 2.69 -35.32
N ASP A 122 -8.96 3.18 -35.62
CA ASP A 122 -8.55 3.85 -36.85
C ASP A 122 -9.21 3.29 -38.11
N GLY A 123 -9.98 4.14 -38.79
CA GLY A 123 -10.31 3.99 -40.19
C GLY A 123 -9.03 4.10 -41.02
N ARG A 124 -8.30 3.00 -41.17
CA ARG A 124 -7.37 2.85 -42.28
C ARG A 124 -8.18 2.56 -43.53
N GLU A 125 -8.50 3.62 -44.26
CA GLU A 125 -8.85 3.55 -45.67
C GLU A 125 -7.70 2.88 -46.43
N ASN A 126 -7.78 1.57 -46.63
CA ASN A 126 -7.13 0.94 -47.75
C ASN A 126 -8.11 0.99 -48.92
N GLY A 127 -7.98 2.05 -49.71
CA GLY A 127 -8.47 2.03 -51.09
C GLY A 127 -7.63 1.02 -51.87
N ASP A 128 -8.26 -0.06 -52.31
CA ASP A 128 -7.73 -0.84 -53.42
C ASP A 128 -8.84 -1.08 -54.44
N ILE A 129 -8.55 -0.64 -55.67
CA ILE A 129 -9.41 -0.66 -56.84
C ILE A 129 -9.06 -1.95 -57.60
N GLY A 130 -10.01 -2.87 -57.75
CA GLY A 130 -9.73 -4.16 -58.39
C GLY A 130 -10.95 -4.95 -58.86
N ASN A 131 -11.66 -4.40 -59.85
CA ASN A 131 -12.31 -5.05 -61.00
C ASN A 131 -12.63 -6.57 -61.00
N GLY A 132 -13.89 -6.93 -61.32
CA GLY A 132 -14.17 -8.00 -62.30
C GLY A 132 -15.11 -9.18 -61.92
N GLY A 133 -16.26 -9.28 -62.62
CA GLY A 133 -17.05 -10.51 -62.86
C GLY A 133 -18.12 -10.81 -61.80
N GLY A 134 -19.42 -10.95 -62.08
CA GLY A 134 -20.10 -11.54 -63.23
C GLY A 134 -20.70 -12.89 -62.82
N GLY A 135 -22.00 -12.96 -62.53
CA GLY A 135 -22.67 -14.24 -62.23
C GLY A 135 -24.11 -14.08 -61.74
N VAL A 136 -25.04 -14.71 -62.46
CA VAL A 136 -26.51 -14.55 -62.43
C VAL A 136 -27.20 -15.75 -61.74
N GLY A 137 -28.37 -15.52 -61.14
CA GLY A 137 -29.45 -16.51 -60.93
C GLY A 137 -29.75 -16.84 -59.46
N GLY A 138 -30.98 -16.92 -58.94
CA GLY A 138 -32.34 -16.84 -59.51
C GLY A 138 -33.33 -17.60 -58.60
N GLY A 139 -34.51 -17.03 -58.32
CA GLY A 139 -35.76 -17.67 -57.82
C GLY A 139 -35.76 -18.24 -56.39
N GLY A 140 -36.83 -18.23 -55.57
CA GLY A 140 -38.25 -17.90 -55.75
C GLY A 140 -39.12 -18.86 -54.91
N GLY A 141 -40.06 -18.33 -54.10
CA GLY A 141 -41.15 -19.04 -53.40
C GLY A 141 -40.84 -19.44 -51.95
N GLY A 142 -41.65 -19.18 -50.91
CA GLY A 142 -43.07 -18.86 -50.81
C GLY A 142 -43.81 -20.00 -50.08
N GLY A 143 -44.18 -19.83 -48.80
CA GLY A 143 -45.01 -20.82 -48.09
C GLY A 143 -45.08 -20.64 -46.57
N VAL A 144 -46.25 -20.19 -46.11
CA VAL A 144 -46.64 -19.86 -44.72
C VAL A 144 -46.99 -21.11 -43.90
N GLY A 145 -46.62 -21.14 -42.61
CA GLY A 145 -47.13 -22.10 -41.64
C GLY A 145 -46.52 -21.95 -40.24
N VAL A 146 -47.28 -21.40 -39.28
CA VAL A 146 -46.99 -21.31 -37.83
C VAL A 146 -48.32 -21.62 -37.10
N PRO A 147 -48.37 -22.10 -35.84
CA PRO A 147 -47.36 -22.70 -34.95
C PRO A 147 -47.77 -24.06 -34.36
N ARG A 148 -46.81 -24.83 -33.81
CA ARG A 148 -47.07 -25.58 -32.57
C ARG A 148 -45.80 -25.87 -31.77
N GLY A 149 -45.72 -25.19 -30.61
CA GLY A 149 -44.96 -25.51 -29.39
C GLY A 149 -43.64 -26.27 -29.49
N ALA A 150 -42.54 -25.54 -29.31
CA ALA A 150 -41.34 -26.07 -28.67
C ALA A 150 -40.75 -24.99 -27.76
N LEU A 151 -40.47 -25.38 -26.52
CA LEU A 151 -39.92 -24.56 -25.43
C LEU A 151 -38.60 -23.90 -25.86
N PRO A 152 -38.35 -22.61 -25.53
CA PRO A 152 -37.04 -22.01 -25.76
C PRO A 152 -36.02 -22.67 -24.84
N SER A 153 -35.01 -23.25 -25.46
CA SER A 153 -33.74 -23.64 -24.86
C SER A 153 -33.19 -22.48 -24.01
N LEU A 154 -32.91 -22.79 -22.73
CA LEU A 154 -32.12 -21.96 -21.82
C LEU A 154 -30.70 -21.80 -22.37
N GLN A 155 -30.51 -20.89 -23.33
CA GLN A 155 -29.24 -20.21 -23.51
C GLN A 155 -29.22 -19.06 -22.51
N SER A 156 -28.74 -19.35 -21.29
CA SER A 156 -28.29 -18.30 -20.40
C SER A 156 -27.01 -17.70 -20.97
N SER A 157 -27.14 -16.70 -21.84
CA SER A 157 -26.07 -15.74 -22.11
C SER A 157 -25.54 -15.25 -20.76
N PRO A 158 -24.23 -15.23 -20.50
CA PRO A 158 -23.72 -14.68 -19.25
C PRO A 158 -24.14 -13.21 -19.23
N GLN A 159 -25.07 -12.86 -18.34
CA GLN A 159 -25.55 -11.48 -18.21
C GLN A 159 -24.30 -10.60 -18.00
N SER A 160 -24.00 -9.75 -18.99
CA SER A 160 -23.16 -8.59 -18.76
C SER A 160 -23.83 -7.82 -17.63
N LEU A 161 -23.07 -7.49 -16.59
CA LEU A 161 -23.61 -6.65 -15.54
C LEU A 161 -23.48 -5.22 -16.09
N ASP A 162 -24.38 -4.83 -16.98
CA ASP A 162 -24.40 -3.46 -17.50
C ASP A 162 -24.51 -2.49 -16.31
N GLY A 163 -23.48 -1.66 -16.05
CA GLY A 163 -23.56 -0.58 -15.04
C GLY A 163 -22.25 -0.15 -14.35
N CYS A 164 -22.17 1.16 -14.03
CA CYS A 164 -21.35 1.88 -13.03
C CYS A 164 -20.31 1.01 -12.28
N TYR A 165 -19.20 0.71 -12.96
CA TYR A 165 -18.03 0.12 -12.33
C TYR A 165 -17.18 1.22 -11.69
N PHE A 166 -16.76 1.01 -10.45
CA PHE A 166 -15.94 1.96 -9.71
C PHE A 166 -14.51 1.96 -10.27
N SER A 167 -14.11 3.07 -10.88
CA SER A 167 -12.85 3.17 -11.59
C SER A 167 -11.68 3.51 -10.64
N PRO A 168 -10.66 2.66 -10.51
CA PRO A 168 -9.52 2.94 -9.66
C PRO A 168 -8.70 4.16 -10.14
N THR A 169 -8.53 4.33 -11.45
CA THR A 169 -7.81 5.48 -12.01
C THR A 169 -8.51 6.79 -11.67
N LEU A 170 -9.82 6.90 -11.93
CA LEU A 170 -10.59 8.11 -11.61
C LEU A 170 -10.61 8.41 -10.10
N VAL A 171 -10.61 7.38 -9.25
CA VAL A 171 -10.48 7.56 -7.80
C VAL A 171 -9.10 8.09 -7.42
N THR A 172 -8.02 7.56 -8.01
CA THR A 172 -6.67 8.07 -7.75
C THR A 172 -6.44 9.48 -8.28
N ASP A 173 -7.04 9.84 -9.43
CA ASP A 173 -7.02 11.19 -9.99
C ASP A 173 -7.70 12.18 -9.04
N TRP A 174 -8.95 11.88 -8.67
CA TRP A 174 -9.71 12.67 -7.71
C TRP A 174 -8.95 12.84 -6.39
N PHE A 175 -8.41 11.75 -5.85
CA PHE A 175 -7.73 11.80 -4.56
C PHE A 175 -6.47 12.66 -4.61
N TRP A 176 -5.67 12.54 -5.67
CA TRP A 176 -4.50 13.38 -5.92
C TRP A 176 -4.87 14.87 -5.95
N GLU A 177 -5.92 15.22 -6.70
CA GLU A 177 -6.38 16.61 -6.83
C GLU A 177 -6.82 17.18 -5.47
N VAL A 178 -7.67 16.47 -4.73
CA VAL A 178 -8.18 16.94 -3.44
C VAL A 178 -7.07 17.05 -2.39
N VAL A 179 -6.13 16.09 -2.35
CA VAL A 179 -4.96 16.20 -1.47
C VAL A 179 -4.11 17.42 -1.83
N GLY A 180 -3.90 17.67 -3.13
CA GLY A 180 -3.21 18.87 -3.61
C GLY A 180 -3.87 20.16 -3.13
N VAL A 181 -5.19 20.29 -3.28
CA VAL A 181 -5.95 21.45 -2.79
C VAL A 181 -5.83 21.60 -1.27
N ALA A 182 -5.97 20.50 -0.51
CA ALA A 182 -5.85 20.52 0.94
C ALA A 182 -4.46 20.98 1.39
N VAL A 183 -3.39 20.50 0.75
CA VAL A 183 -2.02 20.94 1.08
C VAL A 183 -1.81 22.42 0.74
N GLU A 184 -2.34 22.91 -0.37
CA GLU A 184 -2.26 24.35 -0.71
C GLU A 184 -3.07 25.24 0.25
N GLU A 185 -4.25 24.78 0.72
CA GLU A 185 -5.00 25.47 1.78
C GLU A 185 -4.18 25.54 3.08
N LEU A 186 -3.52 24.43 3.44
CA LEU A 186 -2.68 24.36 4.63
C LEU A 186 -1.42 25.25 4.52
N LYS A 187 -0.82 25.36 3.34
CA LYS A 187 0.29 26.30 3.07
C LYS A 187 -0.15 27.75 3.20
N ARG A 188 -1.34 28.09 2.69
CA ARG A 188 -1.89 29.46 2.77
C ARG A 188 -2.26 29.84 4.21
N ASN A 189 -2.82 28.89 4.96
CA ASN A 189 -3.26 29.07 6.33
C ASN A 189 -2.64 28.03 7.27
N PRO A 190 -1.35 28.19 7.64
CA PRO A 190 -0.68 27.25 8.52
C PRO A 190 -1.39 27.17 9.88
N GLN A 191 -1.73 25.95 10.29
CA GLN A 191 -2.37 25.70 11.56
C GLN A 191 -1.35 25.28 12.61
N ARG A 192 -1.48 25.78 13.83
CA ARG A 192 -0.55 25.45 14.92
C ARG A 192 -0.61 23.95 15.22
N GLY A 193 0.53 23.27 15.08
CA GLY A 193 0.66 21.84 15.32
C GLY A 193 0.34 20.95 14.13
N ILE A 194 0.12 21.52 12.93
CA ILE A 194 -0.01 20.76 11.69
C ILE A 194 1.22 21.05 10.80
N PRO A 195 2.05 20.06 10.48
CA PRO A 195 3.18 20.24 9.59
C PRO A 195 2.67 20.44 8.17
N VAL A 196 3.27 21.40 7.49
CA VAL A 196 2.97 21.68 6.09
C VAL A 196 3.88 20.79 5.25
N PRO A 197 3.35 19.93 4.37
CA PRO A 197 4.20 19.14 3.48
C PRO A 197 5.06 20.03 2.59
N ASP A 198 6.36 19.73 2.54
CA ASP A 198 7.32 20.46 1.71
C ASP A 198 7.09 20.12 0.24
N ARG A 199 6.79 18.84 -0.04
CA ARG A 199 6.54 18.31 -1.38
C ARG A 199 5.36 17.36 -1.37
N VAL A 200 4.64 17.36 -2.48
CA VAL A 200 3.53 16.47 -2.79
C VAL A 200 3.76 15.97 -4.20
N GLU A 201 3.81 14.65 -4.38
CA GLU A 201 4.14 14.03 -5.67
C GLU A 201 3.25 12.83 -5.95
N ARG A 202 2.92 12.66 -7.23
CA ARG A 202 2.16 11.51 -7.70
C ARG A 202 3.10 10.46 -8.26
N ASN A 203 2.99 9.24 -7.76
CA ASN A 203 3.80 8.11 -8.16
C ASN A 203 2.88 6.90 -8.41
N GLY A 204 2.42 6.78 -9.66
CA GLY A 204 1.39 5.81 -10.02
C GLY A 204 0.10 6.08 -9.24
N PRO A 205 -0.47 5.07 -8.54
CA PRO A 205 -1.66 5.24 -7.72
C PRO A 205 -1.40 5.95 -6.37
N VAL A 206 -0.14 6.18 -6.01
CA VAL A 206 0.25 6.71 -4.70
C VAL A 206 0.41 8.23 -4.77
N THR A 207 -0.19 8.92 -3.80
CA THR A 207 0.11 10.33 -3.51
C THR A 207 1.15 10.38 -2.39
N THR A 208 2.38 10.75 -2.72
CA THR A 208 3.50 10.80 -1.78
C THR A 208 3.66 12.20 -1.20
N LEU A 209 3.66 12.33 0.12
CA LEU A 209 3.97 13.55 0.84
C LEU A 209 5.37 13.46 1.45
N VAL A 210 6.14 14.54 1.36
CA VAL A 210 7.41 14.66 2.06
C VAL A 210 7.29 15.79 3.09
N LEU A 211 7.52 15.43 4.35
CA LEU A 211 7.49 16.36 5.47
C LEU A 211 8.86 16.43 6.14
N THR A 212 9.34 17.63 6.42
CA THR A 212 10.57 17.86 7.18
C THR A 212 10.23 18.20 8.63
N ALA A 213 10.71 17.37 9.55
CA ALA A 213 10.57 17.56 10.99
C ALA A 213 11.97 17.67 11.62
N GLY A 214 12.43 18.91 11.82
CA GLY A 214 13.80 19.19 12.22
C GLY A 214 14.79 18.79 11.12
N THR A 215 15.69 17.86 11.41
CA THR A 215 16.67 17.34 10.43
C THR A 215 16.24 16.03 9.79
N SER A 216 15.05 15.50 10.11
CA SER A 216 14.54 14.29 9.47
C SER A 216 13.49 14.62 8.43
N ARG A 217 13.53 13.87 7.33
CA ARG A 217 12.50 13.86 6.30
C ARG A 217 11.67 12.59 6.45
N VAL A 218 10.36 12.76 6.46
CA VAL A 218 9.40 11.66 6.55
C VAL A 218 8.57 11.62 5.28
N LEU A 219 8.52 10.44 4.67
CA LEU A 219 7.76 10.16 3.47
C LEU A 219 6.45 9.46 3.85
N TYR A 220 5.31 9.98 3.39
CA TYR A 220 4.01 9.32 3.52
C TYR A 220 3.46 8.98 2.16
N ASP A 221 3.28 7.70 1.92
CA ASP A 221 2.55 7.19 0.77
C ASP A 221 1.07 7.10 1.13
N LEU A 222 0.24 7.96 0.56
CA LEU A 222 -1.21 7.92 0.70
C LEU A 222 -1.82 7.15 -0.46
N LEU A 223 -2.60 6.11 -0.16
CA LEU A 223 -3.25 5.27 -1.16
C LEU A 223 -4.76 5.23 -0.92
N PRO A 224 -5.59 5.75 -1.84
CA PRO A 224 -7.04 5.61 -1.74
C PRO A 224 -7.42 4.15 -2.00
N VAL A 225 -8.25 3.57 -1.12
CA VAL A 225 -8.66 2.15 -1.20
C VAL A 225 -10.16 1.98 -1.01
N VAL A 226 -10.68 0.81 -1.38
CA VAL A 226 -11.99 0.36 -0.88
C VAL A 226 -11.78 -0.60 0.27
N SER A 227 -12.44 -0.36 1.39
CA SER A 227 -12.33 -1.18 2.60
C SER A 227 -13.55 -2.08 2.76
N PHE A 228 -13.30 -3.36 2.99
CA PHE A 228 -14.31 -4.39 3.24
C PHE A 228 -14.15 -4.96 4.65
N ARG A 229 -15.27 -5.27 5.28
CA ARG A 229 -15.30 -6.19 6.44
C ARG A 229 -15.57 -7.62 5.98
N GLY A 230 -14.98 -8.57 6.69
CA GLY A 230 -15.10 -10.00 6.42
C GLY A 230 -14.09 -10.54 5.40
N TRP A 231 -14.22 -11.82 5.07
CA TRP A 231 -13.29 -12.56 4.22
C TRP A 231 -13.86 -12.83 2.84
N PRO A 232 -13.13 -12.55 1.74
CA PRO A 232 -13.65 -12.74 0.40
C PRO A 232 -13.75 -14.23 0.06
N ALA A 233 -14.79 -14.62 -0.68
CA ALA A 233 -15.05 -16.02 -1.04
C ALA A 233 -13.84 -16.69 -1.74
N VAL A 234 -13.12 -15.95 -2.58
CA VAL A 234 -11.94 -16.43 -3.31
C VAL A 234 -10.76 -16.79 -2.40
N ALA A 235 -10.73 -16.27 -1.17
CA ALA A 235 -9.70 -16.56 -0.17
C ALA A 235 -10.14 -17.61 0.86
N GLN A 236 -11.36 -18.17 0.76
CA GLN A 236 -11.87 -19.15 1.74
C GLN A 236 -10.99 -20.40 1.84
N GLY A 237 -10.33 -20.79 0.74
CA GLY A 237 -9.38 -21.91 0.75
C GLY A 237 -8.23 -21.72 1.74
N TRP A 238 -7.84 -20.48 2.03
CA TRP A 238 -6.78 -20.17 3.00
C TRP A 238 -7.15 -20.62 4.42
N LEU A 239 -8.43 -20.59 4.79
CA LEU A 239 -8.90 -21.03 6.10
C LEU A 239 -8.87 -22.55 6.30
N THR A 240 -8.61 -23.32 5.25
CA THR A 240 -8.61 -24.79 5.32
C THR A 240 -7.31 -25.36 5.90
N THR A 241 -6.30 -24.51 6.11
CA THR A 241 -4.95 -24.87 6.59
C THR A 241 -4.59 -24.11 7.85
N ASN A 242 -3.66 -24.65 8.65
CA ASN A 242 -3.24 -24.00 9.89
C ASN A 242 -2.18 -22.93 9.63
N HIS A 243 -2.56 -21.67 9.80
CA HIS A 243 -1.69 -20.49 9.61
C HIS A 243 -1.36 -19.76 10.92
N PHE A 244 -1.78 -20.31 12.06
CA PHE A 244 -1.66 -19.66 13.37
C PHE A 244 -0.48 -20.24 14.14
N TRP A 245 0.74 -19.82 13.78
CA TRP A 245 1.99 -20.47 14.25
C TRP A 245 2.23 -20.40 15.75
N ASP A 246 1.79 -19.33 16.41
CA ASP A 246 1.94 -19.14 17.86
C ASP A 246 0.61 -19.28 18.64
N GLY A 247 -0.50 -19.55 17.93
CA GLY A 247 -1.84 -19.70 18.49
C GLY A 247 -2.42 -18.48 19.18
N LYS A 248 -1.81 -17.29 19.05
CA LYS A 248 -2.28 -16.07 19.73
C LYS A 248 -3.31 -15.28 18.95
N ILE A 249 -3.26 -15.37 17.62
CA ILE A 249 -4.23 -14.71 16.74
C ILE A 249 -5.43 -15.63 16.59
N THR A 250 -6.62 -15.10 16.85
CA THR A 250 -7.88 -15.80 16.55
C THR A 250 -8.17 -15.77 15.04
N GLU A 251 -8.92 -16.73 14.54
CA GLU A 251 -9.33 -16.75 13.13
C GLU A 251 -10.07 -15.46 12.76
N GLU A 252 -10.96 -15.00 13.65
CA GLU A 252 -11.75 -13.78 13.50
C GLU A 252 -10.87 -12.51 13.37
N GLU A 253 -9.76 -12.44 14.10
CA GLU A 253 -8.80 -11.33 13.99
C GLU A 253 -8.05 -11.38 12.65
N ALA A 254 -7.64 -12.58 12.22
CA ALA A 254 -6.92 -12.77 10.96
C ALA A 254 -7.78 -12.49 9.73
N ILE A 255 -9.10 -12.73 9.77
CA ILE A 255 -10.00 -12.55 8.62
C ILE A 255 -10.93 -11.34 8.73
N SER A 256 -10.59 -10.37 9.59
CA SER A 256 -11.42 -9.21 9.92
C SER A 256 -11.81 -8.31 8.74
N GLY A 257 -11.04 -8.30 7.66
CA GLY A 257 -11.33 -7.50 6.48
C GLY A 257 -10.21 -7.53 5.44
N PHE A 258 -10.53 -7.02 4.26
CA PHE A 258 -9.59 -6.85 3.15
C PHE A 258 -9.80 -5.51 2.47
N TYR A 259 -8.88 -5.16 1.59
CA TYR A 259 -8.90 -3.94 0.82
C TYR A 259 -8.87 -4.24 -0.67
N LEU A 260 -9.36 -3.28 -1.45
CA LEU A 260 -9.09 -3.17 -2.87
C LEU A 260 -8.12 -2.01 -3.10
N LEU A 261 -6.96 -2.31 -3.66
CA LEU A 261 -5.95 -1.34 -4.06
C LEU A 261 -6.16 -0.95 -5.53
N PRO A 262 -5.91 0.32 -5.90
CA PRO A 262 -6.01 0.79 -7.28
C PRO A 262 -4.80 0.32 -8.09
N CYS A 263 -4.74 -0.98 -8.36
CA CYS A 263 -3.65 -1.64 -9.05
C CYS A 263 -4.21 -2.60 -10.09
N CYS A 264 -3.78 -2.42 -11.32
CA CYS A 264 -4.19 -3.23 -12.44
C CYS A 264 -3.34 -4.49 -12.55
N SER A 265 -3.88 -5.53 -13.18
CA SER A 265 -3.09 -6.68 -13.58
C SER A 265 -2.03 -6.25 -14.61
N PRO A 266 -0.76 -6.62 -14.43
CA PRO A 266 0.29 -6.35 -15.43
C PRO A 266 0.07 -7.11 -16.74
N ARG A 267 -0.82 -8.11 -16.79
CA ARG A 267 -1.13 -8.90 -17.99
C ARG A 267 -2.52 -8.55 -18.55
N GLY A 268 -2.58 -7.56 -19.44
CA GLY A 268 -3.79 -7.26 -20.21
C GLY A 268 -4.97 -6.79 -19.36
N GLY A 269 -4.69 -6.31 -18.14
CA GLY A 269 -5.69 -5.76 -17.25
C GLY A 269 -6.27 -4.43 -17.76
N ARG A 270 -7.44 -4.08 -17.22
CA ARG A 270 -8.14 -2.82 -17.48
C ARG A 270 -7.89 -1.85 -16.31
N PRO A 271 -6.94 -0.90 -16.41
CA PRO A 271 -6.57 -0.04 -15.29
C PRO A 271 -7.73 0.86 -14.84
N ASP A 272 -8.64 1.14 -15.76
CA ASP A 272 -9.91 1.84 -15.55
C ASP A 272 -10.91 1.07 -14.67
N ARG A 273 -10.69 -0.23 -14.41
CA ARG A 273 -11.69 -1.09 -13.73
C ARG A 273 -11.13 -2.03 -12.68
N GLU A 274 -9.89 -2.47 -12.85
CA GLU A 274 -9.30 -3.50 -12.02
C GLU A 274 -8.76 -2.95 -10.72
N TRP A 275 -9.29 -3.51 -9.64
CA TRP A 275 -8.75 -3.39 -8.31
C TRP A 275 -8.03 -4.67 -7.92
N ARG A 276 -6.94 -4.55 -7.16
CA ARG A 276 -6.22 -5.69 -6.59
C ARG A 276 -6.66 -5.94 -5.16
N LEU A 277 -6.93 -7.20 -4.79
CA LEU A 277 -7.20 -7.58 -3.41
C LEU A 277 -5.94 -7.46 -2.55
N ALA A 278 -6.08 -6.90 -1.35
CA ALA A 278 -5.00 -6.81 -0.38
C ALA A 278 -5.49 -7.13 1.04
N PHE A 279 -4.68 -7.91 1.76
CA PHE A 279 -5.01 -8.43 3.08
C PHE A 279 -4.20 -7.73 4.18
N SER A 280 -3.96 -6.42 4.02
CA SER A 280 -3.03 -5.67 4.86
C SER A 280 -3.35 -5.70 6.35
N ARG A 281 -4.63 -5.84 6.75
CA ARG A 281 -5.02 -6.04 8.16
C ARG A 281 -4.52 -7.39 8.67
N SER A 282 -4.78 -8.46 7.93
CA SER A 282 -4.33 -9.82 8.24
C SER A 282 -2.81 -9.92 8.30
N GLU A 283 -2.11 -9.29 7.35
CA GLU A 283 -0.63 -9.22 7.35
C GLU A 283 -0.07 -8.58 8.62
N VAL A 284 -0.70 -7.51 9.09
CA VAL A 284 -0.31 -6.82 10.33
C VAL A 284 -0.48 -7.74 11.53
N GLN A 285 -1.59 -8.50 11.60
CA GLN A 285 -1.78 -9.47 12.67
C GLN A 285 -0.71 -10.56 12.61
N LEU A 286 -0.56 -11.24 11.47
CA LEU A 286 0.42 -12.32 11.30
C LEU A 286 1.85 -11.88 11.61
N LYS A 287 2.21 -10.64 11.26
CA LYS A 287 3.52 -10.08 11.57
C LYS A 287 3.83 -10.04 13.08
N LYS A 288 2.81 -9.86 13.95
CA LYS A 288 2.99 -9.91 15.41
C LYS A 288 3.39 -11.31 15.90
N CYS A 289 3.01 -12.34 15.16
CA CYS A 289 3.16 -13.75 15.53
C CYS A 289 4.33 -14.44 14.83
N VAL A 290 5.05 -13.74 13.94
CA VAL A 290 6.28 -14.24 13.34
C VAL A 290 7.29 -14.57 14.45
N PRO A 291 7.81 -15.81 14.52
CA PRO A 291 8.82 -16.18 15.52
C PRO A 291 10.06 -15.30 15.43
N TYR A 292 10.64 -14.97 16.60
CA TYR A 292 11.75 -14.03 16.69
C TYR A 292 12.94 -14.36 15.76
N PRO A 293 13.43 -15.62 15.67
CA PRO A 293 14.50 -15.96 14.73
C PRO A 293 14.14 -15.70 13.26
N ALA A 294 12.89 -15.94 12.87
CA ALA A 294 12.40 -15.69 11.51
C ALA A 294 12.27 -14.19 11.23
N ALA A 295 11.82 -13.40 12.23
CA ALA A 295 11.81 -11.95 12.13
C ALA A 295 13.22 -11.37 11.96
N GLN A 296 14.22 -11.87 12.69
CA GLN A 296 15.62 -11.49 12.52
C GLN A 296 16.15 -11.82 11.11
N ALA A 297 15.88 -13.03 10.63
CA ALA A 297 16.23 -13.46 9.28
C ALA A 297 15.61 -12.55 8.20
N PHE A 298 14.33 -12.20 8.35
CA PHE A 298 13.65 -11.27 7.44
C PHE A 298 14.28 -9.87 7.46
N GLN A 299 14.62 -9.32 8.63
CA GLN A 299 15.28 -8.00 8.70
C GLN A 299 16.66 -8.03 8.04
N ALA A 300 17.43 -9.10 8.25
CA ALA A 300 18.72 -9.31 7.60
C ALA A 300 18.55 -9.38 6.08
N ALA A 301 17.63 -10.21 5.59
CA ALA A 301 17.29 -10.35 4.17
C ALA A 301 16.85 -9.01 3.56
N LYS A 302 15.96 -8.27 4.21
CA LYS A 302 15.50 -6.94 3.78
C LYS A 302 16.67 -5.95 3.64
N ALA A 303 17.60 -5.94 4.60
CA ALA A 303 18.74 -5.02 4.60
C ALA A 303 19.67 -5.22 3.39
N VAL A 304 19.86 -6.46 2.96
CA VAL A 304 20.71 -6.79 1.80
C VAL A 304 19.95 -6.73 0.47
N LEU A 305 18.69 -7.17 0.44
CA LEU A 305 17.87 -7.21 -0.78
C LEU A 305 17.37 -5.84 -1.21
N SER A 306 17.03 -4.94 -0.28
CA SER A 306 16.57 -3.58 -0.61
C SER A 306 17.50 -2.86 -1.59
N ARG A 307 18.82 -3.05 -1.47
CA ARG A 307 19.83 -2.50 -2.38
C ARG A 307 19.91 -3.23 -3.71
N LEU A 308 19.80 -4.55 -3.70
CA LEU A 308 19.90 -5.32 -4.93
C LEU A 308 18.71 -5.09 -5.85
N LEU A 309 17.54 -4.83 -5.26
CA LEU A 309 16.28 -4.61 -5.96
C LEU A 309 16.06 -3.15 -6.36
N SER A 310 16.79 -2.19 -5.77
CA SER A 310 16.55 -0.77 -6.02
C SER A 310 16.93 -0.34 -7.45
N ARG A 311 18.06 -0.83 -7.99
CA ARG A 311 18.52 -0.48 -9.34
C ARG A 311 19.29 -1.61 -10.07
N PRO A 312 19.00 -1.89 -11.36
CA PRO A 312 17.72 -1.60 -12.00
C PRO A 312 16.58 -2.34 -11.28
N ARG A 313 15.36 -1.78 -11.34
CA ARG A 313 14.16 -2.47 -10.86
C ARG A 313 13.91 -3.67 -11.75
N THR A 314 13.74 -4.83 -11.14
CA THR A 314 13.51 -6.10 -11.86
C THR A 314 12.06 -6.56 -11.72
N GLY A 315 11.12 -5.65 -11.43
CA GLY A 315 9.74 -6.01 -11.04
C GLY A 315 9.61 -6.77 -9.72
N LEU A 316 10.71 -7.00 -8.98
CA LEU A 316 10.70 -7.65 -7.68
C LEU A 316 10.51 -6.65 -6.55
N SER A 317 9.58 -6.96 -5.66
CA SER A 317 9.32 -6.22 -4.43
C SER A 317 9.77 -7.01 -3.20
N LEU A 318 10.08 -6.30 -2.12
CA LEU A 318 10.26 -6.90 -0.79
C LEU A 318 8.96 -7.50 -0.24
N TYR A 319 7.81 -7.22 -0.87
CA TYR A 319 6.55 -7.90 -0.57
C TYR A 319 6.64 -9.41 -0.83
N HIS A 320 7.30 -9.83 -1.92
CA HIS A 320 7.50 -11.26 -2.23
C HIS A 320 8.24 -11.99 -1.12
N LEU A 321 9.29 -11.36 -0.56
CA LEU A 321 10.04 -11.91 0.57
C LEU A 321 9.15 -12.06 1.82
N ARG A 322 8.19 -11.16 2.03
CA ARG A 322 7.24 -11.25 3.16
C ARG A 322 6.30 -12.44 2.99
N ALA A 323 5.77 -12.65 1.79
CA ALA A 323 4.96 -13.84 1.51
C ALA A 323 5.77 -15.13 1.75
N LEU A 324 7.03 -15.18 1.31
CA LEU A 324 7.92 -16.32 1.58
C LEU A 324 8.21 -16.53 3.06
N LEU A 325 8.34 -15.45 3.85
CA LEU A 325 8.45 -15.55 5.30
C LEU A 325 7.23 -16.24 5.90
N PHE A 326 6.02 -15.86 5.49
CA PHE A 326 4.79 -16.49 5.98
C PHE A 326 4.69 -17.97 5.55
N TRP A 327 5.01 -18.28 4.30
CA TRP A 327 5.10 -19.66 3.83
C TRP A 327 6.16 -20.49 4.57
N ALA A 328 7.29 -19.89 4.94
CA ALA A 328 8.31 -20.56 5.73
C ALA A 328 7.82 -20.85 7.16
N CYS A 329 7.04 -19.95 7.76
CA CYS A 329 6.43 -20.19 9.06
C CYS A 329 5.38 -21.31 9.04
N ASP A 330 4.61 -21.45 7.96
CA ASP A 330 3.69 -22.59 7.78
C ASP A 330 4.45 -23.92 7.61
N ARG A 331 5.54 -23.88 6.84
CA ARG A 331 6.28 -25.09 6.41
C ARG A 331 7.20 -25.64 7.50
N LEU A 332 7.81 -24.78 8.31
CA LEU A 332 8.86 -25.17 9.25
C LEU A 332 8.27 -25.60 10.61
N PRO A 333 8.83 -26.65 11.25
CA PRO A 333 8.35 -27.08 12.57
C PRO A 333 8.45 -25.97 13.62
N ALA A 334 7.42 -25.81 14.45
CA ALA A 334 7.41 -24.83 15.55
C ALA A 334 8.62 -25.00 16.50
N ALA A 335 9.04 -26.24 16.74
CA ALA A 335 10.23 -26.53 17.55
C ALA A 335 11.54 -25.96 16.94
N TYR A 336 11.62 -25.91 15.61
CA TYR A 336 12.76 -25.30 14.91
C TYR A 336 12.68 -23.77 14.98
N LEU A 337 11.51 -23.19 14.72
CA LEU A 337 11.29 -21.74 14.75
C LEU A 337 11.40 -21.14 16.16
N GLY A 338 11.10 -21.92 17.19
CA GLY A 338 11.24 -21.55 18.60
C GLY A 338 12.59 -21.94 19.23
N CYS A 339 13.51 -22.55 18.46
CA CYS A 339 14.79 -23.00 18.99
C CYS A 339 15.69 -21.81 19.38
N PRO A 340 16.23 -21.74 20.61
CA PRO A 340 17.09 -20.65 21.06
C PRO A 340 18.52 -20.70 20.50
N ASP A 341 18.76 -21.49 19.45
CA ASP A 341 20.05 -21.60 18.79
C ASP A 341 20.41 -20.31 18.04
N ARG A 342 21.62 -19.79 18.30
CA ARG A 342 22.15 -18.56 17.71
C ARG A 342 22.33 -18.63 16.20
N GLU A 343 22.46 -19.84 15.65
CA GLU A 343 22.63 -20.06 14.20
C GLU A 343 21.29 -20.16 13.46
N THR A 344 20.17 -20.30 14.16
CA THR A 344 18.83 -20.43 13.54
C THR A 344 18.46 -19.24 12.65
N PRO A 345 18.63 -17.97 13.06
CA PRO A 345 18.38 -16.83 12.18
C PRO A 345 19.22 -16.84 10.90
N ALA A 346 20.48 -17.30 10.98
CA ALA A 346 21.36 -17.39 9.82
C ALA A 346 20.87 -18.47 8.84
N ARG A 347 20.52 -19.66 9.34
CA ARG A 347 19.92 -20.72 8.51
C ARG A 347 18.60 -20.30 7.88
N LEU A 348 17.74 -19.60 8.63
CA LEU A 348 16.49 -19.05 8.13
C LEU A 348 16.72 -17.98 7.05
N LEU A 349 17.72 -17.12 7.21
CA LEU A 349 18.11 -16.16 6.18
C LEU A 349 18.49 -16.88 4.88
N LEU A 350 19.36 -17.89 4.96
CA LEU A 350 19.75 -18.68 3.79
C LEU A 350 18.53 -19.34 3.14
N GLY A 351 17.63 -19.93 3.94
CA GLY A 351 16.40 -20.54 3.45
C GLY A 351 15.49 -19.54 2.72
N LEU A 352 15.32 -18.33 3.24
CA LEU A 352 14.53 -17.28 2.56
C LEU A 352 15.16 -16.83 1.24
N LEU A 353 16.49 -16.77 1.16
CA LEU A 353 17.19 -16.45 -0.08
C LEU A 353 17.05 -17.58 -1.11
N ASP A 354 17.11 -18.83 -0.65
CA ASP A 354 16.96 -20.02 -1.49
C ASP A 354 15.52 -20.15 -2.02
N ASP A 355 14.51 -19.92 -1.16
CA ASP A 355 13.09 -19.86 -1.54
C ASP A 355 12.86 -18.75 -2.59
N LEU A 356 13.42 -17.55 -2.37
CA LEU A 356 13.30 -16.45 -3.31
C LEU A 356 13.97 -16.78 -4.65
N ALA A 357 15.15 -17.41 -4.64
CA ALA A 357 15.83 -17.84 -5.84
C ALA A 357 15.01 -18.87 -6.62
N HIS A 358 14.42 -19.84 -5.91
CA HIS A 358 13.52 -20.83 -6.49
C HIS A 358 12.31 -20.16 -7.15
N CYS A 359 11.65 -19.23 -6.46
CA CYS A 359 10.51 -18.49 -7.01
C CYS A 359 10.88 -17.66 -8.24
N ILE A 360 12.04 -16.99 -8.23
CA ILE A 360 12.51 -16.19 -9.38
C ILE A 360 12.77 -17.08 -10.59
N LEU A 361 13.50 -18.19 -10.41
CA LEU A 361 13.85 -19.11 -11.51
C LEU A 361 12.62 -19.82 -12.07
N GLY A 362 11.67 -20.18 -11.21
CA GLY A 362 10.38 -20.75 -11.62
C GLY A 362 9.37 -19.70 -12.09
N LYS A 363 9.68 -18.41 -11.96
CA LYS A 363 8.75 -17.26 -12.13
C LYS A 363 7.41 -17.52 -11.43
N ASN A 364 7.47 -18.11 -10.25
CA ASN A 364 6.30 -18.50 -9.48
C ASN A 364 6.49 -18.17 -8.00
N CYS A 365 5.76 -17.18 -7.50
CA CYS A 365 5.67 -16.86 -6.09
C CYS A 365 4.19 -16.77 -5.70
N PRO A 366 3.61 -17.80 -5.08
CA PRO A 366 2.21 -17.78 -4.70
C PRO A 366 1.96 -16.72 -3.62
N ASN A 367 0.90 -15.92 -3.79
CA ASN A 367 0.43 -15.02 -2.75
C ASN A 367 0.00 -15.83 -1.52
N TYR A 368 0.29 -15.32 -0.33
CA TYR A 368 0.05 -16.07 0.90
C TYR A 368 -1.44 -16.33 1.19
N PHE A 369 -2.30 -15.35 0.92
CA PHE A 369 -3.75 -15.46 1.16
C PHE A 369 -4.54 -15.96 -0.05
N LEU A 370 -3.93 -15.86 -1.24
CA LEU A 370 -4.48 -16.34 -2.50
C LEU A 370 -3.44 -17.21 -3.22
N PRO A 371 -3.19 -18.47 -2.78
CA PRO A 371 -2.12 -19.30 -3.34
C PRO A 371 -2.22 -19.54 -4.85
N GLN A 372 -3.40 -19.40 -5.42
CA GLN A 372 -3.66 -19.44 -6.87
C GLN A 372 -3.13 -18.21 -7.63
N CYS A 373 -2.78 -17.13 -6.94
CA CYS A 373 -2.23 -15.92 -7.53
C CYS A 373 -0.70 -15.96 -7.52
N ASN A 374 -0.10 -16.05 -8.71
CA ASN A 374 1.34 -15.94 -8.88
C ASN A 374 1.77 -14.47 -8.96
N MET A 375 2.45 -13.97 -7.94
CA MET A 375 2.93 -12.58 -7.87
C MET A 375 4.12 -12.30 -8.80
N LEU A 376 4.75 -13.31 -9.40
CA LEU A 376 5.86 -13.16 -10.33
C LEU A 376 5.46 -13.41 -11.79
N GLU A 377 4.16 -13.46 -12.07
CA GLU A 377 3.66 -13.74 -13.42
C GLU A 377 4.09 -12.70 -14.46
N HIS A 378 4.31 -11.45 -14.04
CA HIS A 378 4.82 -10.36 -14.88
C HIS A 378 6.31 -10.39 -15.15
N LEU A 379 7.06 -11.24 -14.44
CA LEU A 379 8.51 -11.23 -14.51
C LEU A 379 8.99 -11.78 -15.87
N THR A 380 9.72 -10.95 -16.63
CA THR A 380 10.32 -11.39 -17.90
C THR A 380 11.51 -12.32 -17.65
N ASP A 381 11.85 -13.18 -18.61
CA ASP A 381 13.00 -14.09 -18.47
C ASP A 381 14.32 -13.34 -18.24
N GLY A 382 14.49 -12.19 -18.90
CA GLY A 382 15.66 -11.34 -18.71
C GLY A 382 15.73 -10.74 -17.29
N ALA A 383 14.60 -10.24 -16.78
CA ALA A 383 14.53 -9.72 -15.42
C ALA A 383 14.73 -10.82 -14.36
N ALA A 384 14.14 -11.99 -14.58
CA ALA A 384 14.32 -13.17 -13.73
C ALA A 384 15.79 -13.60 -13.67
N LEU A 385 16.45 -13.73 -14.83
CA LEU A 385 17.86 -14.11 -14.90
C LEU A 385 18.77 -13.08 -14.21
N LEU A 386 18.51 -11.79 -14.41
CA LEU A 386 19.25 -10.71 -13.76
C LEU A 386 19.10 -10.77 -12.23
N ALA A 387 17.87 -10.93 -11.75
CA ALA A 387 17.59 -11.04 -10.32
C ALA A 387 18.21 -12.30 -9.70
N ALA A 388 18.09 -13.44 -10.38
CA ALA A 388 18.69 -14.70 -9.94
C ALA A 388 20.22 -14.60 -9.82
N ARG A 389 20.89 -13.94 -10.79
CA ARG A 389 22.34 -13.68 -10.73
C ARG A 389 22.74 -12.80 -9.54
N LYS A 390 22.02 -11.71 -9.31
CA LYS A 390 22.25 -10.82 -8.15
C LYS A 390 22.06 -11.59 -6.83
N LEU A 391 21.01 -12.40 -6.75
CA LEU A 391 20.70 -13.19 -5.56
C LEU A 391 21.73 -14.29 -5.32
N ALA A 392 22.20 -14.98 -6.37
CA ALA A 392 23.26 -15.98 -6.27
C ALA A 392 24.57 -15.37 -5.77
N HIS A 393 24.92 -14.15 -6.21
CA HIS A 393 26.09 -13.43 -5.71
C HIS A 393 25.96 -13.11 -4.22
N LEU A 394 24.83 -12.57 -3.77
CA LEU A 394 24.55 -12.36 -2.36
C LEU A 394 24.64 -13.66 -1.57
N ARG A 395 24.05 -14.73 -2.09
CA ARG A 395 23.98 -16.05 -1.44
C ARG A 395 25.34 -16.72 -1.29
N SER A 396 26.34 -16.35 -2.12
CA SER A 396 27.71 -16.86 -2.04
C SER A 396 28.49 -16.31 -0.83
N ASP A 397 28.19 -15.09 -0.38
CA ASP A 397 28.77 -14.50 0.83
C ASP A 397 27.77 -13.54 1.52
N PRO A 398 26.73 -14.08 2.18
CA PRO A 398 25.69 -13.26 2.81
C PRO A 398 26.22 -12.48 4.02
N ALA A 399 27.28 -12.98 4.67
CA ALA A 399 27.89 -12.32 5.82
C ALA A 399 28.55 -11.01 5.40
N GLU A 400 29.29 -10.99 4.29
CA GLU A 400 29.91 -9.76 3.80
C GLU A 400 28.89 -8.73 3.33
N HIS A 401 27.84 -9.16 2.63
CA HIS A 401 26.74 -8.27 2.25
C HIS A 401 26.06 -7.65 3.48
N LEU A 402 25.88 -8.41 4.57
CA LEU A 402 25.35 -7.90 5.82
C LEU A 402 26.31 -6.92 6.51
N ARG A 403 27.62 -7.19 6.55
CA ARG A 403 28.61 -6.25 7.10
C ARG A 403 28.61 -4.93 6.36
N ALA A 404 28.72 -4.99 5.02
CA ALA A 404 28.60 -3.82 4.17
C ALA A 404 27.27 -3.09 4.40
N ALA A 405 26.20 -3.84 4.70
CA ALA A 405 24.91 -3.24 5.04
C ALA A 405 24.88 -2.46 6.33
N LEU A 406 25.48 -3.01 7.37
CA LEU A 406 25.60 -2.38 8.68
C LEU A 406 26.53 -1.18 8.65
N GLU A 407 27.66 -1.27 7.95
CA GLU A 407 28.64 -0.18 7.82
C GLU A 407 28.03 1.04 7.14
N GLN A 408 27.31 0.84 6.03
CA GLN A 408 26.60 1.93 5.36
C GLN A 408 25.53 2.56 6.25
N ALA A 409 24.74 1.76 6.97
CA ALA A 409 23.75 2.27 7.91
C ALA A 409 24.38 3.10 9.05
N ARG A 410 25.55 2.67 9.55
CA ARG A 410 26.33 3.41 10.55
C ARG A 410 26.89 4.71 9.97
N GLN A 411 27.43 4.69 8.75
CA GLN A 411 27.96 5.87 8.08
C GLN A 411 26.85 6.91 7.82
N ALA A 412 25.70 6.48 7.30
CA ALA A 412 24.52 7.33 7.12
C ALA A 412 24.08 7.96 8.46
N SER A 413 24.05 7.16 9.53
CA SER A 413 23.73 7.65 10.87
C SER A 413 24.74 8.67 11.40
N ARG A 414 26.04 8.52 11.08
CA ARG A 414 27.09 9.46 11.48
C ARG A 414 26.99 10.77 10.72
N LEU A 415 26.88 10.72 9.39
CA LEU A 415 26.69 11.90 8.54
C LEU A 415 25.46 12.70 8.96
N LYS A 416 24.36 12.01 9.34
CA LYS A 416 23.16 12.66 9.86
C LYS A 416 23.41 13.41 11.17
N LYS A 417 24.19 12.83 12.10
CA LYS A 417 24.55 13.49 13.36
C LYS A 417 25.44 14.72 13.11
N GLU A 418 26.39 14.62 12.18
CA GLU A 418 27.27 15.73 11.79
C GLU A 418 26.47 16.88 11.16
N ALA A 419 25.56 16.58 10.22
CA ALA A 419 24.67 17.57 9.60
C ALA A 419 23.76 18.25 10.63
N ALA A 420 23.22 17.50 11.61
CA ALA A 420 22.43 18.07 12.70
C ALA A 420 23.27 18.97 13.64
N GLY A 421 24.54 18.61 13.88
CA GLY A 421 25.47 19.40 14.69
C GLY A 421 25.88 20.71 14.00
N MET A 422 26.10 20.71 12.69
CA MET A 422 26.42 21.92 11.92
C MET A 422 25.21 22.88 11.84
N ALA A 423 24.00 22.37 11.68
CA ALA A 423 22.77 23.18 11.70
C ALA A 423 22.53 23.83 13.09
N GLY A 424 22.92 23.17 14.17
CA GLY A 424 22.88 23.74 15.53
C GLY A 424 23.93 24.82 15.79
N ALA A 425 25.13 24.69 15.22
CA ALA A 425 26.22 25.67 15.38
C ALA A 425 26.04 26.96 14.56
N ALA A 426 25.33 26.89 13.43
CA ALA A 426 25.02 28.05 12.59
C ALA A 426 24.02 29.04 13.24
N ASN A 427 23.23 28.58 14.22
CA ASN A 427 22.34 29.43 15.03
C ASN A 427 23.02 30.03 16.29
N GLY A 428 24.33 29.80 16.47
CA GLY A 428 25.04 30.12 17.71
C GLY A 428 26.31 30.97 17.55
N HIS A 429 26.37 31.87 16.58
CA HIS A 429 27.49 32.82 16.46
C HIS A 429 27.05 34.27 16.64
N GLY A 430 27.23 34.77 17.87
CA GLY A 430 27.11 36.18 18.22
C GLY A 430 27.80 36.49 19.55
N GLY A 431 29.08 36.92 19.49
CA GLY A 431 29.69 37.81 20.47
C GLY A 431 30.51 37.18 21.62
N GLY A 432 31.84 37.15 21.45
CA GLY A 432 32.78 37.06 22.56
C GLY A 432 33.04 38.44 23.19
N GLY A 433 33.18 38.48 24.53
CA GLY A 433 33.56 39.68 25.28
C GLY A 433 33.44 39.46 26.80
N ALA A 434 34.48 39.82 27.55
CA ALA A 434 34.73 39.47 28.95
C ALA A 434 33.86 40.19 30.01
N GLY A 435 33.72 39.59 31.20
CA GLY A 435 33.59 40.30 32.50
C GLY A 435 32.33 40.04 33.35
N THR A 436 32.54 39.41 34.53
CA THR A 436 31.85 39.60 35.85
C THR A 436 30.33 39.35 36.03
N CYS A 437 29.99 38.52 37.05
CA CYS A 437 28.65 38.22 37.61
C CYS A 437 28.24 39.19 38.76
N PRO A 438 27.05 39.08 39.40
CA PRO A 438 25.66 39.04 38.88
C PRO A 438 24.65 39.94 39.68
N SER A 439 23.46 40.25 39.12
CA SER A 439 22.18 40.44 39.85
C SER A 439 20.98 40.65 38.89
N PRO A 440 19.73 40.35 39.31
CA PRO A 440 18.68 39.90 38.40
C PRO A 440 17.67 40.97 37.98
N GLY A 441 17.34 40.98 36.70
CA GLY A 441 16.19 41.67 36.13
C GLY A 441 15.80 40.99 34.82
N SER A 442 14.65 40.33 34.80
CA SER A 442 13.99 39.84 33.57
C SER A 442 13.48 41.03 32.73
N PRO A 443 13.05 40.88 31.45
CA PRO A 443 12.88 39.65 30.66
C PRO A 443 13.49 39.72 29.23
N GLY A 444 13.76 38.57 28.60
CA GLY A 444 13.93 38.52 27.15
C GLY A 444 14.73 37.34 26.60
N GLY A 445 14.01 36.41 25.96
CA GLY A 445 14.46 35.68 24.77
C GLY A 445 15.64 34.71 24.93
N ALA A 446 15.35 33.46 25.29
CA ALA A 446 16.23 32.34 24.97
C ALA A 446 15.39 31.19 24.40
N SER A 447 15.62 30.91 23.13
CA SER A 447 15.16 29.72 22.41
C SER A 447 15.93 28.49 22.90
N GLY A 448 15.49 27.96 24.04
CA GLY A 448 15.82 26.62 24.51
C GLY A 448 14.62 25.70 24.31
N LEU A 449 14.85 24.49 23.78
CA LEU A 449 13.84 23.42 23.70
C LEU A 449 13.17 23.23 25.06
N SER A 450 11.85 23.04 25.05
CA SER A 450 11.04 23.14 26.24
C SER A 450 11.08 21.83 27.06
N PRO A 451 10.99 21.88 28.39
CA PRO A 451 10.82 20.68 29.24
C PRO A 451 9.58 19.82 28.89
N GLN A 452 8.69 20.35 28.04
CA GLN A 452 7.56 19.61 27.50
C GLN A 452 8.00 18.60 26.44
N ASP A 453 9.05 18.89 25.67
CA ASP A 453 9.59 18.01 24.62
C ASP A 453 10.17 16.70 25.21
N ASP A 454 10.74 16.77 26.42
CA ASP A 454 11.30 15.61 27.14
C ASP A 454 10.23 14.74 27.84
N ARG A 455 9.19 15.33 28.42
CA ARG A 455 8.04 14.56 28.95
C ARG A 455 7.20 13.94 27.83
N LEU A 456 7.11 14.64 26.71
CA LEU A 456 6.51 14.17 25.47
C LEU A 456 7.27 12.92 24.99
N ALA A 457 8.60 12.95 24.98
CA ALA A 457 9.43 11.80 24.59
C ALA A 457 9.08 10.46 25.26
N GLN A 458 8.87 10.48 26.58
CA GLN A 458 8.55 9.26 27.34
C GLN A 458 7.15 8.71 27.04
N ARG A 459 6.13 9.57 26.87
CA ARG A 459 4.77 9.14 26.51
C ARG A 459 4.69 8.56 25.08
N LEU A 460 5.54 9.05 24.18
CA LEU A 460 5.57 8.63 22.77
C LEU A 460 6.14 7.22 22.58
N GLN A 461 7.18 6.88 23.34
CA GLN A 461 7.75 5.53 23.32
C GLN A 461 6.77 4.48 23.85
N GLN A 462 5.89 4.89 24.75
CA GLN A 462 4.84 4.04 25.31
C GLN A 462 3.74 3.71 24.28
N LEU A 463 3.17 4.70 23.58
CA LEU A 463 2.07 4.52 22.60
C LEU A 463 2.40 3.65 21.38
N VAL A 464 3.58 3.80 20.77
CA VAL A 464 4.03 2.98 19.62
C VAL A 464 4.35 1.55 20.03
N THR A 465 4.88 1.36 21.24
CA THR A 465 5.18 0.04 21.80
C THR A 465 3.90 -0.67 22.26
N GLU A 466 2.88 0.07 22.71
CA GLU A 466 1.61 -0.47 23.21
C GLU A 466 0.56 -0.74 22.12
N ASN A 467 0.70 -0.20 20.90
CA ASN A 467 -0.30 -0.34 19.82
C ASN A 467 0.26 -0.78 18.45
N PRO A 468 1.18 -1.76 18.36
CA PRO A 468 1.62 -2.28 17.06
C PRO A 468 0.46 -3.04 16.39
N GLY A 469 -0.20 -2.42 15.42
CA GLY A 469 -1.27 -3.06 14.64
C GLY A 469 -2.70 -2.88 15.15
N LYS A 470 -2.95 -1.93 16.05
CA LYS A 470 -4.33 -1.51 16.37
C LYS A 470 -4.82 -0.50 15.33
N SER A 471 -6.03 -0.71 14.81
CA SER A 471 -6.71 0.26 13.95
C SER A 471 -7.12 1.50 14.75
N ILE A 472 -6.81 2.69 14.25
CA ILE A 472 -7.25 3.95 14.84
C ILE A 472 -8.46 4.44 14.06
N SER A 473 -9.62 4.42 14.71
CA SER A 473 -10.85 5.00 14.19
C SER A 473 -10.79 6.51 14.43
N VAL A 474 -10.81 7.30 13.36
CA VAL A 474 -10.87 8.77 13.46
C VAL A 474 -12.28 9.20 13.08
N PHE A 475 -13.00 9.76 14.04
CA PHE A 475 -14.25 10.44 13.78
C PHE A 475 -13.95 11.92 13.51
N LEU A 476 -14.29 12.36 12.31
CA LEU A 476 -14.17 13.75 11.88
C LEU A 476 -15.55 14.39 11.98
N ASN A 477 -15.71 15.40 12.84
CA ASN A 477 -16.92 16.21 12.80
C ASN A 477 -16.82 17.13 11.58
N PRO A 478 -17.72 17.04 10.59
CA PRO A 478 -17.70 17.92 9.42
C PRO A 478 -17.79 19.41 9.78
N ASP A 479 -18.36 19.73 10.96
CA ASP A 479 -18.51 21.10 11.47
C ASP A 479 -17.32 21.56 12.35
N ASP A 480 -16.47 20.64 12.80
CA ASP A 480 -15.27 20.93 13.62
C ASP A 480 -14.13 19.96 13.26
N VAL A 481 -13.38 20.32 12.22
CA VAL A 481 -12.18 19.59 11.77
C VAL A 481 -10.92 19.97 12.56
N THR A 482 -11.00 20.89 13.51
CA THR A 482 -9.84 21.32 14.31
C THR A 482 -9.45 20.27 15.35
N ARG A 483 -10.36 19.34 15.65
CA ARG A 483 -10.18 18.29 16.66
C ARG A 483 -10.59 16.92 16.11
N PRO A 484 -9.62 16.06 15.70
CA PRO A 484 -9.91 14.66 15.42
C PRO A 484 -10.34 13.95 16.70
N HIS A 485 -11.49 13.29 16.66
CA HIS A 485 -11.95 12.45 17.77
C HIS A 485 -11.42 11.04 17.54
N PHE A 486 -10.37 10.69 18.28
CA PHE A 486 -9.74 9.38 18.20
C PHE A 486 -10.50 8.38 19.05
N ARG A 487 -10.83 7.24 18.46
CA ARG A 487 -11.09 6.00 19.18
C ARG A 487 -10.05 4.99 18.74
N ILE A 488 -9.19 4.60 19.68
CA ILE A 488 -8.42 3.37 19.52
C ILE A 488 -9.42 2.27 19.86
N ASP A 489 -9.91 1.55 18.85
CA ASP A 489 -10.82 0.44 19.10
C ASP A 489 -10.01 -0.72 19.71
N ASP A 490 -10.37 -1.15 20.91
CA ASP A 490 -9.83 -2.35 21.57
C ASP A 490 -10.35 -3.65 20.91
N LYS A 491 -11.03 -3.57 19.77
CA LYS A 491 -11.78 -4.69 19.16
C LYS A 491 -10.94 -5.68 18.36
N PHE A 492 -9.63 -5.53 18.33
CA PHE A 492 -8.70 -6.45 17.68
C PHE A 492 -7.41 -6.46 18.50
N PHE A 493 -7.19 -7.54 19.26
CA PHE A 493 -6.06 -7.65 20.17
C PHE A 493 -4.77 -8.06 19.42
#